data_AF-T1G0K3-F1
#
_entry.id   AF-T1G0K3-F1
#
_cell.length_a   1.000
_cell.length_b   1.000
_cell.length_c   1.000
_cell.angle_alpha   90.00
_cell.angle_beta   90.00
_cell.angle_gamma   90.00
#
_symmetry.space_group_name_H-M   'P 1'
#
loop_
_entity.id
_entity.type
_entity.pdbx_description
1 polymer ?
#
loop_
_entity_poly.entity_id
_entity_poly.type
_entity_poly.pdbx_seq_one_letter_code
_entity_poly.pdbx_strand_id
1 'polypeptide(L)'
;SFLVSFVVDARGKTMCGMRHSGIRIIVSPGKTCKPIRVTCKLVNPDKLQHPPVMLEGEGLASRVIKMGPPGASFEGPVVIEVPHFASLKHHSRDIIILRSDDGEIWKEHINYFSIAEIQNIVKNSFGEELGNAEDLYNHGIARIVTTTFPKYFAIISSFSFDRFIVSSCESELKSSIDPNIRVFIPKKAFNKKIYLKLQVQKIPDHLKTKLLNGNVVSCSVVTLEPRRRRFHVPVSLMIPKPQINLVNPQKLMLFCSLSEGQDKSVWEDITNKSFLKEDEESIYFNTSVSGR
;
A
#
# COMPACT_ATOMS: atom_id res chain seq x y z
N SER A 1 6.62 -28.58 -2.52
CA SER A 1 5.46 -29.09 -3.30
C SER A 1 4.88 -27.98 -4.16
N PHE A 2 4.30 -28.29 -5.32
CA PHE A 2 3.50 -27.32 -6.10
C PHE A 2 2.12 -27.14 -5.46
N LEU A 3 1.60 -25.91 -5.47
CA LEU A 3 0.21 -25.65 -5.04
C LEU A 3 -0.76 -25.87 -6.19
N VAL A 4 -0.33 -25.47 -7.38
CA VAL A 4 -1.05 -25.64 -8.65
C VAL A 4 -0.05 -26.14 -9.68
N SER A 5 -0.43 -27.15 -10.44
CA SER A 5 0.33 -27.65 -11.60
C SER A 5 -0.64 -28.26 -12.60
N PHE A 6 -0.84 -27.62 -13.74
CA PHE A 6 -1.76 -28.09 -14.78
C PHE A 6 -1.27 -27.69 -16.17
N VAL A 7 -1.73 -28.42 -17.18
CA VAL A 7 -1.57 -28.02 -18.57
C VAL A 7 -2.80 -27.21 -18.99
N VAL A 8 -2.55 -26.07 -19.61
CA VAL A 8 -3.56 -25.25 -20.28
C VAL A 8 -3.28 -25.22 -21.77
N ASP A 9 -4.33 -25.26 -22.58
CA ASP A 9 -4.28 -25.10 -24.02
C ASP A 9 -5.25 -23.99 -24.48
N ALA A 10 -5.45 -23.87 -25.79
CA ALA A 10 -6.32 -22.84 -26.38
C ALA A 10 -7.77 -22.86 -25.85
N ARG A 11 -8.24 -23.95 -25.24
CA ARG A 11 -9.58 -24.02 -24.63
C ARG A 11 -9.67 -23.23 -23.32
N GLY A 12 -8.54 -22.77 -22.78
CA GLY A 12 -8.51 -22.14 -21.47
C GLY A 12 -8.75 -23.13 -20.34
N LYS A 13 -8.45 -22.70 -19.12
CA LYS A 13 -8.65 -23.50 -17.91
C LYS A 13 -8.63 -22.63 -16.66
N THR A 14 -9.51 -22.97 -15.72
CA THR A 14 -9.49 -22.47 -14.34
C THR A 14 -8.95 -23.57 -13.43
N MET A 15 -8.09 -23.20 -12.49
CA MET A 15 -7.54 -24.14 -11.50
C MET A 15 -7.42 -23.48 -10.14
N CYS A 16 -7.99 -24.14 -9.13
CA CYS A 16 -7.80 -23.81 -7.73
C CYS A 16 -6.65 -24.64 -7.13
N GLY A 17 -5.93 -24.04 -6.19
CA GLY A 17 -4.83 -24.66 -5.48
C GLY A 17 -5.29 -25.78 -4.56
N MET A 18 -4.48 -26.84 -4.48
CA MET A 18 -4.74 -27.96 -3.58
C MET A 18 -4.57 -27.54 -2.10
N ARG A 19 -5.17 -28.33 -1.19
CA ARG A 19 -4.91 -28.30 0.27
C ARG A 19 -5.10 -26.93 0.93
N HIS A 20 -6.25 -26.29 0.69
CA HIS A 20 -6.64 -25.03 1.34
C HIS A 20 -5.72 -23.82 1.06
N SER A 21 -4.92 -23.87 -0.01
CA SER A 21 -4.06 -22.74 -0.37
C SER A 21 -4.85 -21.52 -0.86
N GLY A 22 -6.09 -21.71 -1.31
CA GLY A 22 -7.01 -20.65 -1.77
C GLY A 22 -6.56 -19.89 -3.02
N ILE A 23 -5.40 -20.24 -3.61
CA ILE A 23 -4.93 -19.66 -4.86
C ILE A 23 -5.83 -20.13 -6.01
N ARG A 24 -6.21 -19.23 -6.91
CA ARG A 24 -6.96 -19.56 -8.12
C ARG A 24 -6.29 -18.92 -9.33
N ILE A 25 -6.07 -19.70 -10.38
CA ILE A 25 -5.49 -19.24 -11.65
C ILE A 25 -6.52 -19.48 -12.75
N ILE A 26 -6.84 -18.42 -13.49
CA ILE A 26 -7.83 -18.42 -14.56
C ILE A 26 -7.13 -17.99 -15.84
N VAL A 27 -7.07 -18.91 -16.80
CA VAL A 27 -6.58 -18.64 -18.15
C VAL A 27 -7.76 -18.81 -19.10
N SER A 28 -8.26 -17.72 -19.66
CA SER A 28 -9.42 -17.76 -20.58
C SER A 28 -9.09 -18.48 -21.91
N PRO A 29 -10.12 -18.99 -22.62
CA PRO A 29 -9.97 -19.55 -23.96
C PRO A 29 -9.34 -18.55 -24.93
N GLY A 30 -8.58 -19.08 -25.90
CA GLY A 30 -7.89 -18.31 -26.94
C GLY A 30 -6.71 -17.48 -26.42
N LYS A 31 -6.25 -17.67 -25.18
CA LYS A 31 -5.11 -16.92 -24.61
C LYS A 31 -3.78 -17.65 -24.70
N THR A 32 -3.77 -18.88 -25.21
CA THR A 32 -2.57 -19.67 -25.48
C THR A 32 -2.69 -20.37 -26.83
N CYS A 33 -1.66 -20.31 -27.67
CA CYS A 33 -1.62 -21.04 -28.94
C CYS A 33 -1.03 -22.45 -28.78
N LYS A 34 -0.19 -22.66 -27.76
CA LYS A 34 0.51 -23.92 -27.49
C LYS A 34 0.18 -24.40 -26.08
N PRO A 35 0.14 -25.73 -25.83
CA PRO A 35 -0.04 -26.25 -24.49
C PRO A 35 1.10 -25.78 -23.55
N ILE A 36 0.75 -25.11 -22.46
CA ILE A 36 1.69 -24.62 -21.45
C ILE A 36 1.42 -25.34 -20.13
N ARG A 37 2.46 -25.89 -19.50
CA ARG A 37 2.37 -26.41 -18.13
C ARG A 37 2.54 -25.28 -17.12
N VAL A 38 1.42 -24.75 -16.64
CA VAL A 38 1.39 -23.71 -15.61
C VAL A 38 1.66 -24.33 -14.25
N THR A 39 2.60 -23.73 -13.51
CA THR A 39 2.91 -24.13 -12.14
C THR A 39 2.96 -22.93 -11.22
N CYS A 40 2.50 -23.11 -9.98
CA CYS A 40 2.56 -22.10 -8.94
C CYS A 40 3.03 -22.71 -7.62
N LYS A 41 3.98 -22.04 -6.96
CA LYS A 41 4.59 -22.43 -5.68
C LYS A 41 4.72 -21.21 -4.77
N LEU A 42 4.38 -21.35 -3.49
CA LEU A 42 4.77 -20.35 -2.49
C LEU A 42 6.19 -20.64 -1.98
N VAL A 43 7.02 -19.60 -1.97
CA VAL A 43 8.42 -19.64 -1.56
C VAL A 43 8.58 -18.78 -0.31
N ASN A 44 9.37 -19.26 0.66
CA ASN A 44 9.71 -18.45 1.82
C ASN A 44 10.70 -17.34 1.39
N PRO A 45 10.41 -16.05 1.64
CA PRO A 45 11.34 -14.95 1.37
C PRO A 45 12.78 -15.20 1.80
N ASP A 46 13.00 -15.82 2.97
CA ASP A 46 14.34 -16.11 3.51
C ASP A 46 15.19 -17.05 2.62
N LYS A 47 14.54 -17.78 1.70
CA LYS A 47 15.19 -18.68 0.75
C LYS A 47 15.54 -18.00 -0.58
N LEU A 48 15.18 -16.73 -0.75
CA LEU A 48 15.52 -15.96 -1.94
C LEU A 48 16.88 -15.30 -1.72
N GLN A 49 17.74 -15.37 -2.72
CA GLN A 49 19.01 -14.62 -2.72
C GLN A 49 18.75 -13.11 -2.72
N HIS A 50 17.72 -12.67 -3.45
CA HIS A 50 17.32 -11.27 -3.57
C HIS A 50 15.83 -11.12 -3.20
N PRO A 51 15.50 -10.99 -1.91
CA PRO A 51 14.13 -10.77 -1.47
C PRO A 51 13.61 -9.38 -1.89
N PRO A 52 12.29 -9.18 -2.01
CA PRO A 52 11.72 -7.87 -2.27
C PRO A 52 12.06 -6.90 -1.14
N VAL A 53 12.56 -5.74 -1.51
CA VAL A 53 12.97 -4.71 -0.57
C VAL A 53 11.74 -3.89 -0.17
N MET A 54 11.54 -3.70 1.14
CA MET A 54 10.34 -3.08 1.72
C MET A 54 10.72 -1.80 2.46
N LEU A 55 9.84 -0.80 2.39
CA LEU A 55 9.97 0.44 3.15
C LEU A 55 9.45 0.28 4.59
N GLU A 56 9.77 1.23 5.46
CA GLU A 56 9.26 1.21 6.83
C GLU A 56 7.73 1.29 6.88
N GLY A 57 7.12 0.25 7.45
CA GLY A 57 5.66 0.10 7.54
C GLY A 57 5.07 -0.85 6.50
N GLU A 58 5.86 -1.18 5.47
CA GLU A 58 5.52 -2.21 4.50
C GLU A 58 5.79 -3.60 5.05
N GLY A 59 5.03 -4.57 4.56
CA GLY A 59 5.21 -5.96 4.92
C GLY A 59 4.65 -6.88 3.86
N LEU A 60 5.21 -8.08 3.78
CA LEU A 60 4.66 -9.13 2.93
C LEU A 60 3.27 -9.53 3.42
N ALA A 61 2.27 -9.34 2.56
CA ALA A 61 0.90 -9.76 2.81
C ALA A 61 0.72 -11.27 2.57
N SER A 62 1.56 -11.87 1.73
CA SER A 62 1.59 -13.31 1.47
C SER A 62 3.02 -13.78 1.22
N ARG A 63 3.23 -15.11 1.16
CA ARG A 63 4.51 -15.67 0.73
C ARG A 63 4.77 -15.33 -0.74
N VAL A 64 6.04 -15.24 -1.13
CA VAL A 64 6.42 -14.97 -2.52
C VAL A 64 5.92 -16.08 -3.43
N ILE A 65 5.28 -15.71 -4.53
CA ILE A 65 4.66 -16.62 -5.48
C ILE A 65 5.64 -16.86 -6.62
N LYS A 66 6.12 -18.09 -6.79
CA LYS A 66 6.92 -18.51 -7.93
C LYS A 66 6.02 -19.08 -9.02
N MET A 67 6.06 -18.45 -10.19
CA MET A 67 5.30 -18.88 -11.37
C MET A 67 6.20 -19.68 -12.32
N GLY A 68 5.59 -20.59 -13.06
CA GLY A 68 6.25 -21.35 -14.11
C GLY A 68 5.32 -21.64 -15.29
N PRO A 69 5.83 -21.67 -16.53
CA PRO A 69 7.22 -21.37 -16.89
C PRO A 69 7.51 -19.86 -16.84
N PRO A 70 8.66 -19.42 -16.30
CA PRO A 70 9.04 -18.01 -16.33
C PRO A 70 9.22 -17.54 -17.77
N GLY A 71 8.74 -16.33 -18.08
CA GLY A 71 8.72 -15.79 -19.44
C GLY A 71 7.58 -16.31 -20.32
N ALA A 72 6.69 -17.17 -19.80
CA ALA A 72 5.50 -17.57 -20.54
C ALA A 72 4.63 -16.35 -20.87
N SER A 73 4.34 -16.16 -22.16
CA SER A 73 3.48 -15.09 -22.68
C SER A 73 2.11 -15.63 -23.09
N PHE A 74 1.10 -14.83 -22.84
CA PHE A 74 -0.30 -15.11 -23.16
C PHE A 74 -0.84 -14.03 -24.09
N GLU A 75 -1.74 -14.40 -25.00
CA GLU A 75 -2.37 -13.46 -25.95
C GLU A 75 -3.46 -12.59 -25.31
N GLY A 76 -3.60 -12.64 -23.99
CA GLY A 76 -4.51 -11.81 -23.22
C GLY A 76 -4.36 -12.02 -21.72
N PRO A 77 -5.27 -11.43 -20.93
CA PRO A 77 -5.11 -11.41 -19.49
C PRO A 77 -5.29 -12.80 -18.88
N VAL A 78 -4.35 -13.15 -18.00
CA VAL A 78 -4.45 -14.26 -17.06
C VAL A 78 -4.70 -13.68 -15.68
N VAL A 79 -5.71 -14.20 -14.99
CA VAL A 79 -6.10 -13.75 -13.65
C VAL A 79 -5.57 -14.73 -12.62
N ILE A 80 -4.91 -14.21 -11.59
CA ILE A 80 -4.38 -14.98 -10.47
C ILE A 80 -4.93 -14.36 -9.20
N GLU A 81 -5.78 -15.08 -8.48
CA GLU A 81 -6.30 -14.69 -7.17
C GLU A 81 -5.50 -15.39 -6.08
N VAL A 82 -4.98 -14.61 -5.13
CA VAL A 82 -4.08 -15.10 -4.09
C VAL A 82 -4.56 -14.61 -2.73
N PRO A 83 -4.84 -15.51 -1.77
CA PRO A 83 -5.13 -15.12 -0.40
C PRO A 83 -3.92 -14.44 0.25
N HIS A 84 -4.19 -13.42 1.05
CA HIS A 84 -3.22 -12.68 1.83
C HIS A 84 -3.70 -12.49 3.27
N PHE A 85 -2.76 -12.15 4.15
CA PHE A 85 -2.99 -12.03 5.60
C PHE A 85 -2.73 -10.62 6.12
N ALA A 86 -2.61 -9.63 5.22
CA ALA A 86 -2.51 -8.23 5.61
C ALA A 86 -3.77 -7.78 6.37
N SER A 87 -3.55 -7.08 7.49
CA SER A 87 -4.63 -6.45 8.25
C SER A 87 -5.02 -5.13 7.59
N LEU A 88 -5.91 -5.19 6.61
CA LEU A 88 -6.44 -4.02 5.92
C LEU A 88 -7.58 -3.36 6.71
N LYS A 89 -7.43 -3.18 8.02
CA LYS A 89 -8.50 -2.56 8.82
C LYS A 89 -8.65 -1.07 8.47
N HIS A 90 -9.90 -0.62 8.32
CA HIS A 90 -10.28 0.79 8.12
C HIS A 90 -9.62 1.50 6.92
N HIS A 91 -9.31 0.79 5.82
CA HIS A 91 -8.65 1.37 4.64
C HIS A 91 -7.34 2.12 4.96
N SER A 92 -6.64 1.69 6.01
CA SER A 92 -5.37 2.28 6.43
C SER A 92 -4.17 1.74 5.62
N ARG A 93 -4.36 0.65 4.89
CA ARG A 93 -3.33 -0.05 4.13
C ARG A 93 -3.85 -0.46 2.77
N ASP A 94 -2.98 -0.34 1.77
CA ASP A 94 -3.20 -0.76 0.40
C ASP A 94 -2.38 -2.02 0.10
N ILE A 95 -2.81 -2.76 -0.92
CA ILE A 95 -2.07 -3.89 -1.48
C ILE A 95 -1.32 -3.45 -2.73
N ILE A 96 -0.01 -3.65 -2.74
CA ILE A 96 0.89 -3.41 -3.86
C ILE A 96 1.41 -4.76 -4.36
N ILE A 97 1.37 -4.99 -5.66
CA ILE A 97 1.91 -6.21 -6.27
C ILE A 97 3.28 -5.86 -6.85
N LEU A 98 4.32 -6.56 -6.43
CA LEU A 98 5.64 -6.51 -7.05
C LEU A 98 5.85 -7.74 -7.94
N ARG A 99 6.60 -7.56 -9.02
CA ARG A 99 7.06 -8.63 -9.92
C ARG A 99 8.58 -8.62 -10.04
N SER A 100 9.16 -9.80 -10.24
CA SER A 100 10.57 -9.97 -10.60
C SER A 100 10.71 -10.99 -11.73
N ASP A 101 11.23 -10.53 -12.87
CA ASP A 101 11.36 -11.35 -14.08
C ASP A 101 12.61 -12.24 -14.03
N ASP A 102 13.71 -11.75 -13.44
CA ASP A 102 15.00 -12.43 -13.27
C ASP A 102 15.17 -13.13 -11.90
N GLY A 103 14.45 -12.65 -10.88
CA GLY A 103 14.59 -13.07 -9.48
C GLY A 103 15.60 -12.24 -8.69
N GLU A 104 16.06 -11.13 -9.24
CA GLU A 104 17.04 -10.22 -8.65
C GLU A 104 16.43 -8.84 -8.45
N ILE A 105 15.81 -8.30 -9.49
CA ILE A 105 15.21 -6.96 -9.49
C ILE A 105 13.71 -7.06 -9.27
N TRP A 106 13.20 -6.27 -8.32
CA TRP A 106 11.78 -6.15 -8.01
C TRP A 106 11.25 -4.81 -8.49
N LYS A 107 10.11 -4.84 -9.19
CA LYS A 107 9.41 -3.65 -9.68
C LYS A 107 7.91 -3.78 -9.45
N GLU A 108 7.22 -2.65 -9.37
CA GLU A 108 5.76 -2.65 -9.27
C GLU A 108 5.13 -3.30 -10.50
N HIS A 109 4.14 -4.17 -10.26
CA HIS A 109 3.38 -4.82 -11.31
C HIS A 109 2.20 -3.93 -11.70
N ILE A 110 2.22 -3.45 -12.93
CA ILE A 110 1.17 -2.60 -13.49
C ILE A 110 0.14 -3.49 -14.18
N ASN A 111 -1.13 -3.34 -13.79
CA ASN A 111 -2.26 -3.90 -14.52
C ASN A 111 -2.70 -2.92 -15.63
N TYR A 112 -2.74 -3.39 -16.87
CA TYR A 112 -3.16 -2.61 -18.03
C TYR A 112 -4.62 -2.83 -18.44
N PHE A 113 -5.33 -3.76 -17.79
CA PHE A 113 -6.71 -4.14 -18.13
C PHE A 113 -7.72 -3.51 -17.18
N SER A 114 -8.85 -3.07 -17.72
CA SER A 114 -9.95 -2.57 -16.91
C SER A 114 -10.67 -3.71 -16.18
N ILE A 115 -11.26 -3.43 -15.02
CA ILE A 115 -12.02 -4.43 -14.25
C ILE A 115 -13.17 -5.00 -15.09
N ALA A 116 -13.86 -4.15 -15.87
CA ALA A 116 -14.96 -4.55 -16.73
C ALA A 116 -14.51 -5.49 -17.86
N GLU A 117 -13.36 -5.24 -18.49
CA GLU A 117 -12.78 -6.16 -19.47
C GLU A 117 -12.53 -7.54 -18.87
N ILE A 118 -11.90 -7.59 -17.69
CA ILE A 118 -11.56 -8.84 -17.02
C ILE A 118 -12.84 -9.60 -16.62
N GLN A 119 -13.83 -8.91 -16.06
CA GLN A 119 -15.12 -9.50 -15.69
C GLN A 119 -15.85 -10.08 -16.91
N ASN A 120 -15.94 -9.32 -18.01
CA ASN A 120 -16.58 -9.78 -19.23
C ASN A 120 -15.86 -11.00 -19.83
N ILE A 121 -14.52 -10.98 -19.85
CA ILE A 121 -13.72 -12.10 -20.36
C ILE A 121 -14.00 -13.36 -19.53
N VAL A 122 -13.96 -13.28 -18.20
CA VAL A 122 -14.19 -14.46 -17.34
C VAL A 122 -15.63 -14.95 -17.41
N LYS A 123 -16.62 -14.04 -17.38
CA LYS A 123 -18.04 -14.37 -17.47
C LYS A 123 -18.38 -15.07 -18.78
N ASN A 124 -17.90 -14.55 -19.91
CA ASN A 124 -18.14 -15.16 -21.22
C ASN A 124 -17.39 -16.49 -21.40
N SER A 125 -16.26 -16.67 -20.72
CA SER A 125 -15.41 -17.87 -20.87
C SER A 125 -15.87 -19.04 -20.01
N PHE A 126 -16.29 -18.77 -18.77
CA PHE A 126 -16.54 -19.81 -17.77
C PHE A 126 -17.92 -19.70 -17.11
N GLY A 127 -18.72 -18.67 -17.42
CA GLY A 127 -19.99 -18.40 -16.74
C GLY A 127 -19.83 -17.96 -15.29
N GLU A 128 -18.60 -17.70 -14.85
CA GLU A 128 -18.27 -17.31 -13.47
C GLU A 128 -18.15 -15.79 -13.35
N GLU A 129 -18.66 -15.22 -12.26
CA GLU A 129 -18.44 -13.81 -11.92
C GLU A 129 -17.26 -13.66 -10.96
N LEU A 130 -16.42 -12.68 -11.24
CA LEU A 130 -15.31 -12.31 -10.37
C LEU A 130 -15.80 -11.37 -9.27
N GLY A 131 -15.40 -11.63 -8.02
CA GLY A 131 -15.69 -10.75 -6.89
C GLY A 131 -15.24 -9.32 -7.16
N ASN A 132 -16.00 -8.35 -6.65
CA ASN A 132 -15.68 -6.93 -6.82
C ASN A 132 -14.47 -6.55 -5.94
N ALA A 133 -13.99 -5.30 -6.03
CA ALA A 133 -12.83 -4.86 -5.26
C ALA A 133 -13.05 -4.93 -3.74
N GLU A 134 -14.27 -4.67 -3.27
CA GLU A 134 -14.63 -4.68 -1.85
C GLU A 134 -14.76 -6.11 -1.30
N ASP A 135 -15.31 -7.03 -2.08
CA ASP A 135 -15.37 -8.46 -1.76
C ASP A 135 -13.95 -9.02 -1.61
N LEU A 136 -13.08 -8.73 -2.58
CA LEU A 136 -11.68 -9.15 -2.54
C LEU A 136 -10.96 -8.60 -1.31
N TYR A 137 -11.20 -7.33 -0.98
CA TYR A 137 -10.65 -6.67 0.19
C TYR A 137 -11.10 -7.35 1.49
N ASN A 138 -12.40 -7.61 1.63
CA ASN A 138 -13.01 -8.22 2.82
C ASN A 138 -12.60 -9.68 3.01
N HIS A 139 -12.40 -10.42 1.91
CA HIS A 139 -11.95 -11.82 1.94
C HIS A 139 -10.42 -11.97 1.98
N GLY A 140 -9.67 -10.86 1.93
CA GLY A 140 -8.21 -10.89 1.94
C GLY A 140 -7.62 -11.56 0.70
N ILE A 141 -8.14 -11.24 -0.49
CA ILE A 141 -7.71 -11.81 -1.77
C ILE A 141 -7.09 -10.70 -2.62
N ALA A 142 -5.84 -10.89 -3.03
CA ALA A 142 -5.20 -10.05 -4.03
C ALA A 142 -5.42 -10.65 -5.42
N ARG A 143 -5.91 -9.83 -6.36
CA ARG A 143 -6.06 -10.22 -7.78
C ARG A 143 -4.91 -9.63 -8.59
N ILE A 144 -4.12 -10.51 -9.20
CA ILE A 144 -3.04 -10.18 -10.13
C ILE A 144 -3.54 -10.46 -11.54
N VAL A 145 -3.35 -9.51 -12.46
CA VAL A 145 -3.78 -9.63 -13.86
C VAL A 145 -2.56 -9.39 -14.74
N THR A 146 -2.18 -10.41 -15.51
CA THR A 146 -0.93 -10.34 -16.29
C THR A 146 -1.06 -11.04 -17.63
N THR A 147 -0.29 -10.61 -18.61
CA THR A 147 -0.10 -11.30 -19.91
C THR A 147 1.19 -12.10 -19.95
N THR A 148 2.05 -11.96 -18.94
CA THR A 148 3.33 -12.66 -18.86
C THR A 148 3.58 -13.19 -17.46
N PHE A 149 4.19 -14.38 -17.36
CA PHE A 149 4.61 -14.90 -16.07
C PHE A 149 6.03 -14.44 -15.72
N PRO A 150 6.20 -13.56 -14.71
CA PRO A 150 7.51 -13.31 -14.13
C PRO A 150 7.98 -14.57 -13.39
N LYS A 151 9.25 -14.59 -12.98
CA LYS A 151 9.76 -15.65 -12.10
C LYS A 151 9.08 -15.60 -10.73
N TYR A 152 8.86 -14.40 -10.20
CA TYR A 152 8.19 -14.19 -8.93
C TYR A 152 7.18 -13.03 -8.92
N PHE A 153 6.14 -13.19 -8.11
CA PHE A 153 5.30 -12.11 -7.61
C PHE A 153 5.42 -12.01 -6.09
N ALA A 154 5.32 -10.81 -5.55
CA ALA A 154 5.20 -10.55 -4.12
C ALA A 154 4.02 -9.62 -3.87
N ILE A 155 3.22 -9.92 -2.85
CA ILE A 155 2.09 -9.10 -2.43
C ILE A 155 2.53 -8.35 -1.18
N ILE A 156 2.59 -7.03 -1.27
CA ILE A 156 3.07 -6.14 -0.22
C ILE A 156 1.87 -5.37 0.31
N SER A 157 1.74 -5.31 1.63
CA SER A 157 0.86 -4.37 2.31
C SER A 157 1.65 -3.11 2.63
N SER A 158 1.20 -1.97 2.13
CA SER A 158 1.78 -0.66 2.39
C SER A 158 0.73 0.26 3.01
N PHE A 159 1.14 1.37 3.62
CA PHE A 159 0.18 2.34 4.13
C PHE A 159 -0.53 3.05 2.98
N SER A 160 -1.84 3.25 3.12
CA SER A 160 -2.61 4.03 2.14
C SER A 160 -2.23 5.50 2.23
N PHE A 161 -2.27 6.19 1.10
CA PHE A 161 -1.95 7.61 1.03
C PHE A 161 -2.85 8.36 0.05
N ASP A 162 -3.23 9.57 0.45
CA ASP A 162 -3.97 10.52 -0.36
C ASP A 162 -3.01 11.21 -1.34
N ARG A 163 -3.32 11.14 -2.64
CA ARG A 163 -2.45 11.67 -3.71
C ARG A 163 -2.97 13.03 -4.18
N PHE A 164 -2.09 14.03 -4.22
CA PHE A 164 -2.41 15.39 -4.65
C PHE A 164 -1.44 15.90 -5.70
N ILE A 165 -1.97 16.64 -6.68
CA ILE A 165 -1.18 17.42 -7.63
C ILE A 165 -1.28 18.87 -7.21
N VAL A 166 -0.18 19.41 -6.68
CA VAL A 166 -0.14 20.77 -6.14
C VAL A 166 0.67 21.66 -7.07
N SER A 167 0.20 22.89 -7.27
CA SER A 167 0.86 23.89 -8.12
C SER A 167 1.39 25.07 -7.29
N SER A 168 1.79 26.17 -7.91
CA SER A 168 2.25 27.37 -7.21
C SER A 168 1.12 28.17 -6.54
N CYS A 169 -0.13 27.76 -6.73
CA CYS A 169 -1.30 28.34 -6.07
C CYS A 169 -1.47 27.80 -4.64
N GLU A 170 -2.28 28.50 -3.86
CA GLU A 170 -2.69 28.03 -2.54
C GLU A 170 -3.52 26.75 -2.67
N SER A 171 -3.34 25.80 -1.77
CA SER A 171 -4.04 24.52 -1.80
C SER A 171 -4.21 23.96 -0.40
N GLU A 172 -5.37 23.35 -0.14
CA GLU A 172 -5.66 22.61 1.09
C GLU A 172 -5.67 21.11 0.75
N LEU A 173 -4.81 20.34 1.42
CA LEU A 173 -4.80 18.88 1.33
C LEU A 173 -5.56 18.33 2.53
N LYS A 174 -6.52 17.46 2.29
CA LYS A 174 -7.38 16.89 3.34
C LYS A 174 -7.24 15.37 3.34
N SER A 175 -7.01 14.77 4.51
CA SER A 175 -6.89 13.32 4.56
C SER A 175 -8.25 12.62 4.42
N SER A 176 -8.27 11.49 3.71
CA SER A 176 -9.42 10.59 3.64
C SER A 176 -9.64 9.77 4.91
N ILE A 177 -8.57 9.46 5.65
CA ILE A 177 -8.60 8.68 6.90
C ILE A 177 -9.09 9.54 8.08
N ASP A 178 -8.69 10.81 8.09
CA ASP A 178 -9.15 11.79 9.08
C ASP A 178 -9.35 13.18 8.44
N PRO A 179 -10.60 13.59 8.18
CA PRO A 179 -10.95 14.91 7.66
C PRO A 179 -10.44 16.10 8.47
N ASN A 180 -10.11 15.90 9.75
CA ASN A 180 -9.58 16.94 10.64
C ASN A 180 -8.06 17.08 10.52
N ILE A 181 -7.40 16.17 9.80
CA ILE A 181 -5.99 16.32 9.43
C ILE A 181 -5.90 17.00 8.07
N ARG A 182 -5.33 18.20 8.08
CA ARG A 182 -5.23 19.05 6.89
C ARG A 182 -3.85 19.67 6.75
N VAL A 183 -3.44 19.91 5.51
CA VAL A 183 -2.17 20.57 5.18
C VAL A 183 -2.46 21.74 4.26
N PHE A 184 -2.14 22.94 4.72
CA PHE A 184 -2.31 24.18 3.98
C PHE A 184 -0.99 24.54 3.31
N ILE A 185 -1.04 24.60 1.98
CA ILE A 185 0.10 24.93 1.14
C ILE A 185 -0.08 26.37 0.68
N PRO A 186 0.78 27.29 1.13
CA PRO A 186 0.69 28.69 0.71
C PRO A 186 1.16 28.88 -0.74
N LYS A 187 0.79 30.02 -1.31
CA LYS A 187 1.27 30.43 -2.65
C LYS A 187 2.80 30.43 -2.68
N LYS A 188 3.36 29.96 -3.81
CA LYS A 188 4.81 29.88 -4.05
C LYS A 188 5.58 28.94 -3.11
N ALA A 189 4.92 28.04 -2.37
CA ALA A 189 5.62 26.95 -1.67
C ALA A 189 6.44 26.07 -2.64
N PHE A 190 6.00 25.99 -3.90
CA PHE A 190 6.65 25.28 -5.00
C PHE A 190 6.78 26.15 -6.25
N ASN A 191 7.86 25.96 -6.99
CA ASN A 191 8.10 26.63 -8.28
C ASN A 191 7.50 25.88 -9.48
N LYS A 192 7.15 24.61 -9.29
CA LYS A 192 6.59 23.73 -10.33
C LYS A 192 5.44 22.92 -9.75
N LYS A 193 4.60 22.35 -10.63
CA LYS A 193 3.62 21.34 -10.23
C LYS A 193 4.34 20.12 -9.67
N ILE A 194 3.90 19.63 -8.52
CA ILE A 194 4.47 18.45 -7.86
C ILE A 194 3.39 17.49 -7.41
N TYR A 195 3.77 16.21 -7.31
CA TYR A 195 2.97 15.19 -6.67
C TYR A 195 3.34 15.13 -5.19
N LEU A 196 2.36 15.34 -4.32
CA LEU A 196 2.49 15.13 -2.88
C LEU A 196 1.59 13.96 -2.48
N LYS A 197 2.04 13.22 -1.47
CA LYS A 197 1.22 12.21 -0.82
C LYS A 197 1.09 12.54 0.66
N LEU A 198 -0.14 12.54 1.15
CA LEU A 198 -0.45 12.68 2.58
C LEU A 198 -0.82 11.30 3.10
N GLN A 199 -0.04 10.80 4.06
CA GLN A 199 -0.30 9.55 4.75
C GLN A 199 -0.67 9.85 6.19
N VAL A 200 -1.73 9.21 6.68
CA VAL A 200 -2.20 9.35 8.07
C VAL A 200 -2.30 7.98 8.70
N GLN A 201 -1.58 7.77 9.79
CA GLN A 201 -1.65 6.54 10.57
C GLN A 201 -2.28 6.82 11.94
N LYS A 202 -3.53 6.41 12.12
CA LYS A 202 -4.21 6.43 13.42
C LYS A 202 -3.60 5.41 14.35
N ILE A 203 -3.35 5.81 15.59
CA ILE A 203 -2.88 4.90 16.65
C ILE A 203 -4.12 4.30 17.32
N PRO A 204 -4.31 2.97 17.28
CA PRO A 204 -5.43 2.30 17.92
C PRO A 204 -5.46 2.54 19.43
N ASP A 205 -6.64 2.76 20.01
CA ASP A 205 -6.77 3.12 21.43
C ASP A 205 -6.29 2.01 22.38
N HIS A 206 -6.46 0.74 21.99
CA HIS A 206 -5.95 -0.39 22.76
C HIS A 206 -4.41 -0.44 22.86
N LEU A 207 -3.68 0.20 21.94
CA LEU A 207 -2.21 0.33 22.02
C LEU A 207 -1.80 1.52 22.88
N LYS A 208 -2.58 2.62 22.85
CA LYS A 208 -2.33 3.81 23.69
C LYS A 208 -2.35 3.45 25.17
N THR A 209 -3.35 2.69 25.59
CA THR A 209 -3.52 2.26 26.99
C THR A 209 -2.41 1.31 27.44
N LYS A 210 -2.02 0.37 26.58
CA LYS A 210 -1.05 -0.68 26.91
C LYS A 210 0.41 -0.21 26.95
N LEU A 211 0.80 0.70 26.06
CA LEU A 211 2.21 1.09 25.89
C LEU A 211 2.64 2.24 26.80
N LEU A 212 1.72 3.10 27.20
CA LEU A 212 2.05 4.39 27.82
C LEU A 212 1.53 4.51 29.26
N ASN A 213 1.01 3.42 29.85
CA ASN A 213 0.40 3.39 31.18
C ASN A 213 -0.60 4.53 31.43
N GLY A 214 -1.25 5.04 30.37
CA GLY A 214 -2.17 6.18 30.41
C GLY A 214 -1.51 7.56 30.57
N ASN A 215 -0.18 7.67 30.66
CA ASN A 215 0.52 8.94 30.93
C ASN A 215 0.81 9.77 29.68
N VAL A 216 0.69 9.18 28.49
CA VAL A 216 0.93 9.86 27.22
C VAL A 216 -0.22 9.54 26.28
N VAL A 217 -0.80 10.58 25.68
CA VAL A 217 -1.81 10.44 24.63
C VAL A 217 -1.22 10.96 23.33
N SER A 218 -1.20 10.11 22.32
CA SER A 218 -0.57 10.38 21.03
C SER A 218 -1.61 10.75 19.97
N CYS A 219 -1.30 11.75 19.15
CA CYS A 219 -2.01 12.03 17.91
C CYS A 219 -1.72 10.97 16.84
N SER A 220 -2.45 11.03 15.73
CA SER A 220 -2.11 10.27 14.52
C SER A 220 -0.73 10.69 14.00
N VAL A 221 0.02 9.73 13.46
CA VAL A 221 1.26 10.01 12.72
C VAL A 221 0.88 10.53 11.34
N VAL A 222 1.39 11.70 10.96
CA VAL A 222 1.11 12.35 9.68
C VAL A 222 2.40 12.39 8.88
N THR A 223 2.38 11.92 7.64
CA THR A 223 3.58 11.89 6.79
C THR A 223 3.31 12.57 5.47
N LEU A 224 4.22 13.47 5.08
CA LEU A 224 4.25 14.10 3.76
C LEU A 224 5.35 13.46 2.92
N GLU A 225 4.96 12.77 1.85
CA GLU A 225 5.88 12.21 0.86
C GLU A 225 5.92 13.07 -0.42
N PRO A 226 7.09 13.21 -1.09
CA PRO A 226 8.37 12.62 -0.72
C PRO A 226 8.98 13.29 0.53
N ARG A 227 9.54 12.51 1.45
CA ARG A 227 10.26 12.99 2.65
C ARG A 227 11.51 13.84 2.28
N ARG A 228 12.03 14.60 3.26
CA ARG A 228 13.13 15.60 3.17
C ARG A 228 13.07 16.63 2.05
N ARG A 229 11.89 16.86 1.49
CA ARG A 229 11.70 17.93 0.51
C ARG A 229 11.59 19.26 1.23
N ARG A 230 12.45 20.22 0.87
CA ARG A 230 12.35 21.59 1.38
C ARG A 230 11.30 22.39 0.61
N PHE A 231 10.49 23.14 1.35
CA PHE A 231 9.51 24.09 0.82
C PHE A 231 10.13 25.49 0.75
N HIS A 232 9.82 26.25 -0.30
CA HIS A 232 10.27 27.65 -0.40
C HIS A 232 9.56 28.56 0.61
N VAL A 233 8.30 28.23 0.90
CA VAL A 233 7.47 28.87 1.91
C VAL A 233 6.98 27.76 2.86
N PRO A 234 7.08 27.92 4.18
CA PRO A 234 6.63 26.90 5.13
C PRO A 234 5.16 26.53 4.92
N VAL A 235 4.86 25.24 4.97
CA VAL A 235 3.49 24.72 4.90
C VAL A 235 2.92 24.59 6.30
N SER A 236 1.62 24.79 6.47
CA SER A 236 0.94 24.67 7.76
C SER A 236 0.23 23.33 7.87
N LEU A 237 0.40 22.63 8.98
CA LEU A 237 -0.34 21.41 9.31
C LEU A 237 -1.36 21.69 10.39
N MET A 238 -2.53 21.06 10.27
CA MET A 238 -3.58 21.01 11.27
C MET A 238 -3.81 19.56 11.65
N ILE A 239 -3.66 19.24 12.94
CA ILE A 239 -3.83 17.90 13.50
C ILE A 239 -4.82 17.97 14.66
N PRO A 240 -5.81 17.07 14.76
CA PRO A 240 -6.74 17.07 15.87
C PRO A 240 -6.01 16.82 17.18
N LYS A 241 -6.43 17.52 18.23
CA LYS A 241 -5.94 17.29 19.58
C LYS A 241 -6.29 15.87 20.01
N PRO A 242 -5.41 15.23 20.80
CA PRO A 242 -5.77 13.97 21.43
C PRO A 242 -6.91 14.24 22.41
N GLN A 243 -7.96 13.42 22.40
CA GLN A 243 -9.00 13.47 23.42
C GLN A 243 -8.42 12.92 24.73
N ILE A 244 -8.17 13.81 25.69
CA ILE A 244 -7.56 13.48 26.99
C ILE A 244 -8.61 13.67 28.09
N ASN A 245 -9.01 12.58 28.75
CA ASN A 245 -9.92 12.61 29.91
C ASN A 245 -9.18 12.87 31.25
N LEU A 246 -8.02 13.53 31.23
CA LEU A 246 -7.14 13.68 32.40
C LEU A 246 -7.06 15.13 32.89
N VAL A 247 -7.00 15.26 34.22
CA VAL A 247 -7.15 16.48 35.02
C VAL A 247 -5.85 17.32 35.14
N ASN A 248 -4.73 16.84 34.60
CA ASN A 248 -3.40 17.46 34.81
C ASN A 248 -2.98 18.41 33.68
N PRO A 249 -2.11 19.41 33.97
CA PRO A 249 -1.58 20.32 32.94
C PRO A 249 -0.83 19.53 31.87
N GLN A 250 -1.24 19.75 30.62
CA GLN A 250 -0.79 18.98 29.47
C GLN A 250 0.40 19.69 28.83
N LYS A 251 1.57 19.02 28.82
CA LYS A 251 2.71 19.48 28.02
C LYS A 251 2.61 18.84 26.64
N LEU A 252 2.31 19.66 25.63
CA LEU A 252 2.30 19.20 24.25
C LEU A 252 3.73 19.02 23.75
N MET A 253 3.98 17.90 23.07
CA MET A 253 5.27 17.60 22.47
C MET A 253 5.11 17.32 20.98
N LEU A 254 5.97 17.93 20.17
CA LEU A 254 6.03 17.69 18.73
C LEU A 254 7.30 16.91 18.40
N PHE A 255 7.13 15.72 17.83
CA PHE A 255 8.21 14.90 17.32
C PHE A 255 8.21 14.92 15.80
N CYS A 256 9.40 14.85 15.20
CA CYS A 256 9.54 14.74 13.75
C CYS A 256 10.58 13.68 13.39
N SER A 257 10.36 12.98 12.29
CA SER A 257 11.34 12.07 11.69
C SER A 257 11.57 12.44 10.23
N LEU A 258 12.83 12.68 9.90
CA LEU A 258 13.30 12.96 8.54
C LEU A 258 13.96 11.73 7.90
N SER A 259 13.93 10.54 8.49
CA SER A 259 14.49 9.32 7.87
C SER A 259 13.87 9.10 6.47
N GLU A 260 14.64 8.55 5.53
CA GLU A 260 14.20 8.29 4.15
C GLU A 260 14.35 6.82 3.76
N GLY A 261 13.62 6.41 2.73
CA GLY A 261 13.75 5.07 2.16
C GLY A 261 13.48 3.98 3.19
N GLN A 262 14.45 3.09 3.34
CA GLN A 262 14.40 1.91 4.21
C GLN A 262 14.88 2.18 5.64
N ASP A 263 15.43 3.36 5.90
CA ASP A 263 15.91 3.69 7.23
C ASP A 263 14.72 3.77 8.19
N LYS A 264 14.91 3.20 9.39
CA LYS A 264 13.91 3.30 10.46
C LYS A 264 13.70 4.76 10.85
N SER A 265 12.48 5.09 11.26
CA SER A 265 12.16 6.42 11.75
C SER A 265 12.96 6.74 13.01
N VAL A 266 13.70 7.84 12.96
CA VAL A 266 14.39 8.42 14.11
C VAL A 266 13.62 9.66 14.51
N TRP A 267 12.99 9.61 15.69
CA TRP A 267 12.14 10.69 16.20
C TRP A 267 12.97 11.69 16.99
N GLU A 268 12.89 12.96 16.59
CA GLU A 268 13.52 14.08 17.29
C GLU A 268 12.44 14.99 17.90
N ASP A 269 12.66 15.43 19.14
CA ASP A 269 11.81 16.44 19.77
C ASP A 269 12.12 17.82 19.17
N ILE A 270 11.11 18.41 18.53
CA ILE A 270 11.17 19.75 17.91
C ILE A 270 10.22 20.74 18.57
N THR A 271 9.68 20.42 19.75
CA THR A 271 8.70 21.25 20.48
C THR A 271 9.19 22.69 20.66
N ASN A 272 10.47 22.88 20.96
CA ASN A 272 11.05 24.21 21.17
C ASN A 272 11.53 24.89 19.86
N LYS A 273 11.52 24.17 18.74
CA LYS A 273 11.97 24.67 17.43
C LYS A 273 10.80 25.13 16.55
N SER A 274 9.59 24.67 16.85
CA SER A 274 8.39 24.95 16.08
C SER A 274 7.39 25.74 16.92
N PHE A 275 6.79 26.77 16.33
CA PHE A 275 5.70 27.49 16.98
C PHE A 275 4.40 26.68 16.86
N LEU A 276 3.90 26.20 17.99
CA LEU A 276 2.65 25.45 18.10
C LEU A 276 1.53 26.42 18.46
N LYS A 277 0.48 26.48 17.63
CA LYS A 277 -0.77 27.17 17.93
C LYS A 277 -1.81 26.13 18.30
N GLU A 278 -2.59 26.42 19.31
CA GLU A 278 -3.64 25.55 19.80
C GLU A 278 -4.98 26.25 19.68
N ASP A 279 -5.97 25.51 19.16
CA ASP A 279 -7.39 25.83 19.19
C ASP A 279 -8.11 24.84 20.11
N GLU A 280 -9.42 24.94 20.29
CA GLU A 280 -10.19 24.03 21.15
C GLU A 280 -10.03 22.56 20.75
N GLU A 281 -10.08 22.26 19.45
CA GLU A 281 -10.06 20.88 18.94
C GLU A 281 -8.80 20.49 18.15
N SER A 282 -7.94 21.46 17.80
CA SER A 282 -6.85 21.24 16.85
C SER A 282 -5.53 21.93 17.23
N ILE A 283 -4.43 21.39 16.72
CA ILE A 283 -3.08 21.93 16.84
C ILE A 283 -2.61 22.33 15.45
N TYR A 284 -1.99 23.50 15.36
CA TYR A 284 -1.45 24.06 14.13
C TYR A 284 0.04 24.32 14.27
N PHE A 285 0.81 23.96 13.24
CA PHE A 285 2.23 24.30 13.18
C PHE A 285 2.71 24.40 11.75
N ASN A 286 3.83 25.11 11.56
CA ASN A 286 4.45 25.25 10.25
C ASN A 286 5.67 24.34 10.13
N THR A 287 5.90 23.79 8.93
CA THR A 287 7.13 23.08 8.60
C THR A 287 7.69 23.57 7.26
N SER A 288 9.01 23.66 7.19
CA SER A 288 9.74 23.98 5.95
C SER A 288 10.25 22.73 5.23
N VAL A 289 10.09 21.55 5.83
CA VAL A 289 10.59 20.28 5.31
C VAL A 289 9.51 19.21 5.45
N SER A 290 9.31 18.40 4.41
CA SER A 290 8.45 17.23 4.49
C SER A 290 9.10 16.10 5.30
N GLY A 291 8.28 15.39 6.06
CA GLY A 291 8.72 14.37 7.00
C GLY A 291 7.54 13.64 7.62
N ARG A 292 7.83 12.89 8.69
CA ARG A 292 6.84 12.33 9.62
C ARG A 292 6.74 13.20 10.86
#